data_AF-A0A373FT80-F1
#
_entry.id   AF-A0A373FT80-F1
#
_cell.length_a   1.000
_cell.length_b   1.000
_cell.length_c   1.000
_cell.angle_alpha   90.00
_cell.angle_beta   90.00
_cell.angle_gamma   90.00
#
_symmetry.space_group_name_H-M   'P 1'
#
loop_
_entity.id
_entity.type
_entity.pdbx_description
1 polymer ?
#
loop_
_entity_poly.entity_id
_entity_poly.type
_entity_poly.pdbx_seq_one_letter_code
_entity_poly.pdbx_strand_id
1 'polypeptide(L)'
;MITTRIQIESYLAEYVRGKYYDETIGTVRFPSSSDIYVTIYDLMEKRPVNCPADRGNLEFMLPDRREANFAGGKSPEQFNYISVRGTAILE
;
A
#
# COMPACT_ATOMS: atom_id res chain seq x y z
N MET A 1 1.26 -12.02 -3.27
CA MET A 1 0.64 -10.68 -3.16
C MET A 1 0.53 -10.32 -1.68
N ILE A 2 1.02 -9.14 -1.30
CA ILE A 2 0.85 -8.61 0.07
C ILE A 2 0.02 -7.33 -0.02
N THR A 3 -1.04 -7.25 0.76
CA THR A 3 -1.91 -6.07 0.87
C THR A 3 -1.77 -5.45 2.25
N THR A 4 -2.17 -4.18 2.36
CA THR A 4 -2.33 -3.49 3.63
C THR A 4 -3.67 -2.75 3.66
N ARG A 5 -4.10 -2.33 4.85
CA ARG A 5 -5.30 -1.51 5.04
C ARG A 5 -4.96 -0.21 5.75
N ILE A 6 -5.53 0.88 5.26
CA ILE A 6 -5.47 2.19 5.92
C ILE A 6 -6.89 2.74 6.09
N GLN A 7 -7.05 3.60 7.08
CA GLN A 7 -8.26 4.38 7.27
C GLN A 7 -8.06 5.74 6.61
N ILE A 8 -8.95 6.09 5.68
CA ILE A 8 -9.04 7.41 5.04
C ILE A 8 -10.49 7.86 5.02
N GLU A 9 -10.75 9.08 4.55
CA GLU A 9 -12.11 9.56 4.34
C GLU A 9 -12.92 8.64 3.40
N SER A 10 -14.17 8.34 3.76
CA SER A 10 -14.98 7.33 3.05
C SER A 10 -15.16 7.64 1.56
N TYR A 11 -15.35 8.91 1.21
CA TYR A 11 -15.50 9.33 -0.19
C TYR A 11 -14.20 9.14 -0.99
N LEU A 12 -13.03 9.29 -0.36
CA LEU A 12 -11.74 9.00 -0.99
C LEU A 12 -11.58 7.49 -1.19
N ALA A 13 -11.94 6.67 -0.20
CA ALA A 13 -11.89 5.22 -0.32
C ALA A 13 -12.80 4.70 -1.45
N GLU A 14 -13.97 5.30 -1.64
CA GLU A 14 -14.86 5.00 -2.78
C GLU A 14 -14.24 5.42 -4.11
N TYR A 15 -13.69 6.63 -4.20
CA TYR A 15 -13.01 7.11 -5.40
C TYR A 15 -11.83 6.22 -5.80
N VAL A 16 -10.97 5.87 -4.83
CA VAL A 16 -9.80 5.02 -5.07
C VAL A 16 -10.22 3.65 -5.57
N ARG A 17 -11.25 3.03 -4.98
CA ARG A 17 -11.82 1.78 -5.50
C ARG A 17 -12.36 1.95 -6.92
N GLY A 18 -13.19 2.96 -7.16
CA GLY A 18 -13.77 3.18 -8.48
C GLY A 18 -12.73 3.40 -9.58
N LYS A 19 -11.56 3.97 -9.23
CA LYS A 19 -10.50 4.29 -10.20
C LYS A 19 -9.43 3.22 -10.35
N TYR A 20 -9.08 2.51 -9.29
CA TYR A 20 -7.88 1.67 -9.23
C TYR A 20 -8.15 0.22 -8.80
N TYR A 21 -9.40 -0.19 -8.63
CA TYR A 21 -9.73 -1.58 -8.34
C TYR A 21 -9.38 -2.47 -9.54
N ASP A 22 -8.58 -3.50 -9.29
CA ASP A 22 -8.19 -4.50 -10.27
C ASP A 22 -9.00 -5.78 -10.01
N GLU A 23 -9.98 -6.06 -10.88
CA GLU A 23 -10.86 -7.23 -10.75
C GLU A 23 -10.10 -8.57 -10.80
N THR A 24 -8.97 -8.62 -11.51
CA THR A 24 -8.18 -9.85 -11.64
C THR A 24 -7.46 -10.20 -10.34
N ILE A 25 -7.16 -9.19 -9.53
CA ILE A 25 -6.46 -9.30 -8.26
C ILE A 25 -7.44 -9.27 -7.07
N GLY A 26 -8.60 -8.62 -7.24
CA GLY A 26 -9.63 -8.48 -6.21
C GLY A 26 -9.32 -7.38 -5.18
N THR A 27 -8.49 -6.39 -5.52
CA THR A 27 -8.14 -5.28 -4.63
C THR A 27 -7.68 -4.06 -5.42
N VAL A 28 -7.43 -2.94 -4.73
CA VAL A 28 -6.86 -1.75 -5.36
C VAL A 28 -5.40 -1.98 -5.71
N ARG A 29 -5.03 -1.67 -6.96
CA ARG A 29 -3.65 -1.68 -7.45
C ARG A 29 -3.29 -0.34 -8.05
N PHE A 30 -2.38 0.37 -7.39
CA PHE A 30 -1.84 1.61 -7.93
C PHE A 30 -0.87 1.33 -9.09
N PRO A 31 -0.92 2.10 -10.19
CA PRO A 31 0.04 1.99 -11.29
C PRO A 31 1.46 2.30 -10.83
N SER A 32 2.45 1.55 -11.31
CA SER A 32 3.87 1.75 -10.95
C SER A 32 4.43 3.11 -11.34
N SER A 33 3.81 3.78 -12.32
CA SER A 33 4.14 5.13 -12.78
C SER A 33 3.51 6.24 -11.96
N SER A 34 2.65 5.94 -10.99
CA SER A 34 1.95 6.94 -10.18
C SER A 34 2.77 7.38 -8.97
N ASP A 35 2.67 8.66 -8.61
CA ASP A 35 3.34 9.20 -7.41
C ASP A 35 2.91 8.47 -6.15
N ILE A 36 1.62 8.14 -6.00
CA ILE A 36 1.11 7.40 -4.84
C ILE A 36 1.77 6.03 -4.68
N TYR A 37 2.08 5.33 -5.78
CA TYR A 37 2.82 4.07 -5.73
C TYR A 37 4.24 4.28 -5.21
N VAL A 38 4.90 5.38 -5.61
CA VAL A 38 6.23 5.76 -5.11
C VAL A 38 6.19 6.11 -3.63
N THR A 39 5.24 6.96 -3.24
CA THR A 39 5.07 7.40 -1.85
C THR A 39 4.82 6.22 -0.92
N ILE A 40 3.91 5.30 -1.28
CA ILE A 40 3.65 4.10 -0.48
C ILE A 40 4.93 3.27 -0.32
N TYR A 41 5.69 3.06 -1.40
CA TYR A 41 6.95 2.29 -1.33
C TYR A 41 7.97 2.94 -0.39
N ASP A 42 8.08 4.26 -0.41
CA ASP A 42 9.00 4.99 0.47
C ASP A 42 8.58 4.90 1.94
N LEU A 43 7.27 4.82 2.22
CA LEU A 43 6.69 4.66 3.55
C LEU A 43 6.66 3.22 4.08
N MET A 44 6.88 2.21 3.23
CA MET A 44 6.94 0.81 3.65
C MET A 44 8.10 0.57 4.63
N GLU A 45 7.80 -0.03 5.78
CA GLU A 45 8.74 -0.36 6.85
C GLU A 45 8.59 -1.82 7.27
N LYS A 46 9.59 -2.35 8.00
CA LYS A 46 9.48 -3.69 8.61
C LYS A 46 8.43 -3.66 9.71
N ARG A 47 7.54 -4.65 9.72
CA ARG A 47 6.51 -4.76 10.75
C ARG A 47 7.13 -5.01 12.13
N PRO A 48 6.82 -4.18 13.15
CA PRO A 48 7.23 -4.45 14.53
C PRO A 48 6.60 -5.74 15.06
N VAL A 49 7.33 -6.49 15.90
CA VAL A 49 6.94 -7.83 16.40
C VAL A 49 5.57 -7.84 17.11
N ASN A 50 5.19 -6.74 17.75
CA ASN A 50 3.94 -6.63 18.52
C ASN A 50 2.91 -5.68 17.85
N CYS A 51 3.06 -5.40 16.56
CA CYS A 51 2.10 -4.56 15.84
C CYS A 51 0.86 -5.37 15.45
N PRO A 52 -0.37 -4.90 15.78
CA PRO A 52 -1.59 -5.58 15.33
C PRO A 52 -1.69 -5.58 13.80
N ALA A 53 -2.60 -6.42 13.27
CA ALA A 53 -2.94 -6.41 11.86
C ALA A 53 -3.51 -5.04 11.45
N ASP A 54 -3.21 -4.64 10.22
CA ASP A 54 -3.63 -3.34 9.68
C ASP A 54 -5.16 -3.29 9.54
N ARG A 55 -5.74 -2.13 9.83
CA ARG A 55 -7.18 -1.89 9.82
C ARG A 55 -7.50 -0.66 8.97
N GLY A 56 -8.72 -0.62 8.45
CA GLY A 56 -9.24 0.56 7.79
C GLY A 56 -10.17 0.24 6.63
N ASN A 57 -10.70 1.30 6.04
CA ASN A 57 -11.71 1.26 4.99
C ASN A 57 -11.14 1.26 3.56
N LEU A 58 -9.81 1.21 3.37
CA LEU A 58 -9.19 1.03 2.06
C LEU A 58 -8.15 -0.09 2.14
N GLU A 59 -8.32 -1.13 1.32
CA GLU A 59 -7.31 -2.17 1.10
C GLU A 59 -6.68 -2.00 -0.27
N PHE A 60 -5.35 -2.09 -0.34
CA PHE A 60 -4.61 -2.01 -1.59
C PHE A 60 -3.37 -2.90 -1.56
N MET A 61 -2.88 -3.26 -2.76
CA MET A 61 -1.67 -4.02 -2.96
C MET A 61 -0.43 -3.17 -2.70
N LEU A 62 0.51 -3.69 -1.90
CA LEU A 62 1.77 -3.00 -1.67
C LEU A 62 2.64 -2.98 -2.94
N PRO A 63 3.32 -1.85 -3.22
CA PRO A 63 4.30 -1.75 -4.29
C PRO A 63 5.41 -2.81 -4.20
N ASP A 64 5.66 -3.52 -5.30
CA ASP A 64 6.87 -4.33 -5.48
C ASP A 64 7.69 -3.79 -6.65
N ARG A 65 8.81 -3.14 -6.34
CA ARG A 65 9.72 -2.59 -7.35
C ARG A 65 10.78 -3.58 -7.84
N ARG A 66 10.84 -4.79 -7.29
CA ARG A 66 11.82 -5.81 -7.73
C ARG A 66 11.52 -6.31 -9.13
N GLU A 67 10.24 -6.32 -9.54
CA GLU A 67 9.85 -6.59 -10.93
C GLU A 67 10.37 -5.53 -11.92
N ALA A 68 10.78 -4.35 -11.43
CA ALA A 68 11.26 -3.23 -12.24
C ALA A 68 12.81 -3.14 -12.37
N ASN A 69 13.55 -4.24 -12.18
CA ASN A 69 15.02 -4.35 -12.37
C ASN A 69 15.93 -3.63 -11.35
N PHE A 70 15.44 -3.22 -10.18
CA PHE A 70 16.29 -2.63 -9.12
C PHE A 70 16.72 -3.68 -8.08
N ALA A 71 18.00 -4.09 -8.10
CA ALA A 71 18.58 -4.91 -7.05
C ALA A 71 18.61 -4.13 -5.71
N GLY A 72 18.06 -4.72 -4.64
CA GLY A 72 18.09 -4.14 -3.28
C GLY A 72 16.83 -3.41 -2.80
N GLY A 73 15.69 -3.56 -3.50
CA GLY A 73 14.43 -2.93 -3.10
C GLY A 73 13.76 -3.53 -1.85
N LYS A 74 12.83 -2.77 -1.25
CA LYS A 74 11.95 -3.22 -0.16
C LYS A 74 10.97 -4.27 -0.68
N SER A 75 11.16 -5.51 -0.26
CA SER A 75 10.25 -6.63 -0.51
C SER A 75 8.96 -6.46 0.30
N PRO A 76 7.76 -6.57 -0.29
CA PRO A 76 6.51 -6.56 0.47
C PRO A 76 6.40 -7.70 1.48
N GLU A 77 7.12 -8.81 1.30
CA GLU A 77 7.12 -9.88 2.31
C GLU A 77 7.77 -9.45 3.64
N GLN A 78 8.73 -8.50 3.57
CA GLN A 78 9.48 -8.01 4.72
C GLN A 78 9.05 -6.61 5.18
N PHE A 79 8.69 -5.74 4.24
CA PHE A 79 8.37 -4.33 4.45
C PHE A 79 6.87 -4.10 4.19
N ASN A 80 6.01 -4.69 5.02
CA ASN A 80 4.55 -4.65 4.86
C ASN A 80 3.83 -3.81 5.90
N TYR A 81 4.51 -2.83 6.46
CA TYR A 81 3.94 -1.96 7.47
C TYR A 81 4.05 -0.51 7.04
N ILE A 82 3.00 0.26 7.26
CA ILE A 82 2.99 1.71 7.13
C ILE A 82 2.67 2.24 8.53
N SER A 83 3.54 3.10 9.05
CA SER A 83 3.37 3.68 10.38
C SER A 83 2.16 4.60 10.46
N VAL A 84 1.67 4.90 11.67
CA VAL A 84 0.57 5.87 11.86
C VAL A 84 0.88 7.22 11.20
N ARG A 85 2.14 7.68 11.29
CA ARG A 85 2.59 8.90 10.60
C ARG A 85 2.59 8.73 9.08
N GLY A 86 3.00 7.56 8.57
CA GLY A 86 2.96 7.27 7.14
C GLY A 86 1.53 7.25 6.61
N THR A 87 0.59 6.70 7.35
CA THR A 87 -0.84 6.72 6.98
C THR A 87 -1.38 8.14 6.89
N ALA A 88 -0.99 9.03 7.79
CA ALA A 88 -1.38 10.44 7.75
C ALA A 88 -0.80 11.22 6.54
N ILE A 89 0.19 10.67 5.83
CA ILE A 89 0.71 11.24 4.58
C ILE A 89 -0.13 10.79 3.37
N LEU A 90 -0.89 9.69 3.52
CA LEU A 90 -1.71 9.09 2.47
C LEU A 90 -3.18 9.54 2.50
N GLU A 91 -3.57 10.27 3.55
CA GLU A 91 -4.88 10.91 3.73
C GLU A 91 -4.88 12.33 3.13
#